data_AF-A0A0Q8RUB7-F1
#
_entry.id   AF-A0A0Q8RUB7-F1
#
_cell.length_a   1.000
_cell.length_b   1.000
_cell.length_c   1.000
_cell.angle_alpha   90.00
_cell.angle_beta   90.00
_cell.angle_gamma   90.00
#
_symmetry.space_group_name_H-M   'P 1'
#
loop_
_entity.id
_entity.type
_entity.pdbx_description
1 polymer ?
#
loop_
_entity_poly.entity_id
_entity_poly.type
_entity_poly.pdbx_seq_one_letter_code
_entity_poly.pdbx_strand_id
1 'polypeptide(L)'
;MPEILFLVHRAPWPPDRGDRIRSWHMFEALTKLAPVHVAALADNAEDAAIAREKMAPLCKSLAIEVRKVSRPLALMGAVRSGEPVSNRLFRNAVLQRYVEGLLAQGDISHIVAFSGQMAQYLPACFDGPVLMDFVDVDSAKFATYAEQDKRQPLSWVHAREARVLRAYEAAVARRVDASLFVSEAEAALFRKQSELGADKVRAVENGIDTDRFDPAIRLDAVEAGEGPLAVFTGQMDYRPNIDAVRWFANDILPLIRQRHPQASFAIVGRAPVDEVRSLEKMPGVKVTGEVPDVRPWLAAADAVVAPLLLARGVQNKLLEAMAMARPVVASAAAATGIDATPGEHLLVAGDAATMADAVCSLFDDRAAAATIGQAARARMIARYGWDARLAPLGELLGLSA
;
A
#
# COMPACT_ATOMS: atom_id res chain seq x y z
N MET A 1 -2.99 -22.48 -24.42
CA MET A 1 -2.54 -22.26 -23.04
C MET A 1 -3.09 -20.91 -22.60
N PRO A 2 -3.46 -20.70 -21.33
CA PRO A 2 -3.96 -19.40 -20.90
C PRO A 2 -2.85 -18.35 -21.04
N GLU A 3 -3.22 -17.16 -21.50
CA GLU A 3 -2.38 -15.96 -21.60
C GLU A 3 -3.17 -14.75 -21.13
N ILE A 4 -2.50 -13.91 -20.33
CA ILE A 4 -3.10 -12.76 -19.65
C ILE A 4 -2.62 -11.47 -20.31
N LEU A 5 -3.55 -10.60 -20.69
CA LEU A 5 -3.24 -9.21 -21.03
C LEU A 5 -3.40 -8.32 -19.79
N PHE A 6 -2.29 -7.78 -19.29
CA PHE A 6 -2.28 -6.82 -18.18
C PHE A 6 -2.18 -5.38 -18.71
N LEU A 7 -3.26 -4.62 -18.52
CA LEU A 7 -3.36 -3.20 -18.88
C LEU A 7 -3.12 -2.35 -17.63
N VAL A 8 -2.12 -1.46 -17.65
CA VAL A 8 -1.76 -0.68 -16.47
C VAL A 8 -1.46 0.78 -16.79
N HIS A 9 -2.10 1.70 -16.07
CA HIS A 9 -2.02 3.14 -16.35
C HIS A 9 -0.62 3.76 -16.14
N ARG A 10 0.25 3.06 -15.42
CA ARG A 10 1.67 3.40 -15.23
C ARG A 10 2.47 2.11 -15.17
N ALA A 11 3.66 2.12 -15.76
CA ALA A 11 4.59 1.01 -15.65
C ALA A 11 4.81 0.67 -14.16
N PRO A 12 4.60 -0.60 -13.74
CA PRO A 12 4.68 -0.99 -12.34
C PRO A 12 6.05 -0.82 -11.67
N TRP A 13 7.14 -0.79 -12.46
CA TRP A 13 8.50 -0.67 -11.93
C TRP A 13 9.07 0.74 -12.12
N PRO A 14 9.83 1.28 -11.15
CA PRO A 14 10.04 0.75 -9.80
C PRO A 14 8.82 0.93 -8.88
N PRO A 15 8.60 0.04 -7.89
CA PRO A 15 7.50 0.13 -6.92
C PRO A 15 7.78 1.19 -5.85
N ASP A 16 7.86 2.46 -6.27
CA ASP A 16 8.25 3.62 -5.44
C ASP A 16 7.05 4.44 -4.93
N ARG A 17 5.84 4.07 -5.34
CA ARG A 17 4.58 4.76 -5.04
C ARG A 17 3.43 3.77 -4.91
N GLY A 18 2.40 4.13 -4.15
CA GLY A 18 1.31 3.20 -3.79
C GLY A 18 0.68 2.45 -4.97
N ASP A 19 0.39 3.14 -6.08
CA ASP A 19 -0.17 2.54 -7.29
C ASP A 19 0.83 1.61 -8.02
N ARG A 20 2.12 1.94 -8.03
CA ARG A 20 3.18 1.08 -8.61
C ARG A 20 3.48 -0.13 -7.73
N ILE A 21 3.49 0.03 -6.40
CA ILE A 21 3.66 -1.08 -5.45
C ILE A 21 2.57 -2.13 -5.68
N ARG A 22 1.30 -1.71 -5.65
CA ARG A 22 0.18 -2.64 -5.86
C ARG A 22 0.22 -3.29 -7.24
N SER A 23 0.39 -2.50 -8.31
CA SER A 23 0.42 -3.05 -9.67
C SER A 23 1.65 -3.91 -9.95
N TRP A 24 2.78 -3.70 -9.26
CA TRP A 24 3.96 -4.56 -9.34
C TRP A 24 3.68 -5.92 -8.74
N HIS A 25 3.15 -5.97 -7.51
CA HIS A 25 2.81 -7.25 -6.89
C HIS A 25 1.64 -7.94 -7.60
N MET A 26 0.69 -7.19 -8.16
CA MET A 26 -0.32 -7.75 -9.05
C MET A 26 0.31 -8.38 -10.29
N PHE A 27 1.25 -7.69 -10.94
CA PHE A 27 2.00 -8.25 -12.06
C PHE A 27 2.75 -9.54 -11.68
N GLU A 28 3.46 -9.56 -10.55
CA GLU A 28 4.13 -10.76 -10.03
C GLU A 28 3.16 -11.91 -9.75
N ALA A 29 1.98 -11.61 -9.20
CA ALA A 29 0.95 -12.63 -8.99
C ALA A 29 0.43 -13.19 -10.32
N LEU A 30 0.23 -12.34 -11.33
CA LEU A 30 -0.25 -12.78 -12.65
C LEU A 30 0.78 -13.62 -13.40
N THR A 31 2.08 -13.31 -13.29
CA THR A 31 3.15 -14.10 -13.94
C THR A 31 3.31 -15.49 -13.32
N LYS A 32 2.88 -15.69 -12.06
CA LYS A 32 2.77 -17.01 -11.44
C LYS A 32 1.63 -17.85 -12.04
N LEU A 33 0.59 -17.23 -12.59
CA LEU A 33 -0.61 -17.93 -13.11
C LEU A 33 -0.50 -18.30 -14.59
N ALA A 34 0.04 -17.41 -15.43
CA ALA A 34 0.15 -17.62 -16.87
C ALA A 34 1.15 -16.64 -17.51
N PRO A 35 1.61 -16.88 -18.76
CA PRO A 35 2.35 -15.88 -19.53
C PRO A 35 1.58 -14.55 -19.63
N VAL A 36 2.27 -13.44 -19.30
CA VAL A 36 1.66 -12.11 -19.25
C VAL A 36 2.16 -11.23 -20.41
N HIS A 37 1.22 -10.64 -21.14
CA HIS A 37 1.42 -9.53 -22.05
C HIS A 37 1.12 -8.22 -21.32
N VAL A 38 2.01 -7.25 -21.36
CA VAL A 38 1.82 -5.98 -20.64
C VAL A 38 1.68 -4.82 -21.61
N ALA A 39 0.62 -4.03 -21.42
CA ALA A 39 0.43 -2.74 -22.08
C ALA A 39 0.35 -1.64 -21.00
N ALA A 40 1.42 -0.85 -20.91
CA ALA A 40 1.59 0.17 -19.88
C ALA A 40 1.83 1.57 -20.46
N LEU A 41 1.61 2.58 -19.63
CA LEU A 41 2.04 3.94 -19.89
C LEU A 41 3.16 4.36 -18.94
N ALA A 42 3.90 5.41 -19.26
CA ALA A 42 4.90 6.00 -18.38
C ALA A 42 4.75 7.53 -18.35
N ASP A 43 5.19 8.14 -17.26
CA ASP A 43 5.15 9.60 -17.10
C ASP A 43 6.21 10.31 -17.93
N ASN A 44 7.38 9.69 -18.07
CA ASN A 44 8.51 10.22 -18.80
C ASN A 44 9.30 9.06 -19.47
N ALA A 45 10.30 9.41 -20.27
CA ALA A 45 11.09 8.42 -21.02
C ALA A 45 12.05 7.60 -20.14
N GLU A 46 12.53 8.18 -19.04
CA GLU A 46 13.44 7.54 -18.09
C GLU A 46 12.74 6.42 -17.33
N ASP A 47 11.59 6.71 -16.71
CA ASP A 47 10.70 5.74 -16.08
C ASP A 47 10.37 4.59 -17.05
N ALA A 48 10.09 4.91 -18.32
CA ALA A 48 9.79 3.92 -19.33
C ALA A 48 11.00 3.03 -19.66
N ALA A 49 12.22 3.57 -19.68
CA ALA A 49 13.43 2.80 -19.95
C ALA A 49 13.74 1.84 -18.80
N ILE A 50 13.74 2.35 -17.57
CA ILE A 50 14.00 1.57 -16.35
C ILE A 50 12.96 0.43 -16.21
N ALA A 51 11.68 0.72 -16.45
CA ALA A 51 10.64 -0.30 -16.40
C ALA A 51 10.80 -1.36 -17.51
N ARG A 52 11.13 -0.96 -18.75
CA ARG A 52 11.35 -1.92 -19.85
C ARG A 52 12.50 -2.87 -19.54
N GLU A 53 13.61 -2.37 -19.03
CA GLU A 53 14.77 -3.19 -18.68
C GLU A 53 14.42 -4.26 -17.65
N LYS A 54 13.69 -3.89 -16.59
CA LYS A 54 13.28 -4.84 -15.54
C LYS A 54 12.18 -5.81 -15.99
N MET A 55 11.18 -5.33 -16.72
CA MET A 55 9.96 -6.09 -17.00
C MET A 55 10.04 -6.97 -18.24
N ALA A 56 10.80 -6.58 -19.27
CA ALA A 56 10.84 -7.31 -20.54
C ALA A 56 11.19 -8.80 -20.38
N PRO A 57 12.16 -9.21 -19.53
CA PRO A 57 12.47 -10.61 -19.30
C PRO A 57 11.37 -11.41 -18.59
N LEU A 58 10.43 -10.72 -17.92
CA LEU A 58 9.37 -11.31 -17.12
C LEU A 58 8.02 -11.38 -17.88
N CYS A 59 7.95 -10.78 -19.07
CA CYS A 59 6.73 -10.69 -19.88
C CYS A 59 6.87 -11.53 -21.15
N LYS A 60 5.76 -12.10 -21.63
CA LYS A 60 5.70 -12.68 -22.98
C LYS A 60 5.79 -11.59 -24.05
N SER A 61 5.18 -10.44 -23.82
CA SER A 61 5.43 -9.22 -24.59
C SER A 61 5.18 -7.97 -23.74
N LEU A 62 5.84 -6.87 -24.09
CA LEU A 62 5.76 -5.63 -23.34
C LEU A 62 5.68 -4.41 -24.27
N ALA A 63 4.69 -3.55 -24.05
CA ALA A 63 4.65 -2.19 -24.57
C ALA A 63 4.55 -1.20 -23.40
N ILE A 64 5.44 -0.20 -23.40
CA ILE A 64 5.39 0.93 -22.46
C ILE A 64 5.42 2.21 -23.29
N GLU A 65 4.38 3.04 -23.19
CA GLU A 65 4.27 4.27 -23.96
C GLU A 65 4.30 5.52 -23.08
N VAL A 66 5.07 6.55 -23.48
CA VAL A 66 5.18 7.79 -22.69
C VAL A 66 3.99 8.70 -22.95
N ARG A 67 3.35 9.18 -21.89
CA ARG A 67 2.22 10.11 -21.99
C ARG A 67 2.72 11.52 -22.29
N LYS A 68 2.11 12.17 -23.28
CA LYS A 68 2.51 13.53 -23.74
C LYS A 68 1.36 14.54 -23.71
N VAL A 69 0.18 14.15 -23.22
CA VAL A 69 -1.04 14.97 -23.31
C VAL A 69 -1.03 16.06 -22.25
N SER A 70 -1.25 17.31 -22.66
CA SER A 70 -1.35 18.44 -21.72
C SER A 70 -2.71 18.45 -21.00
N ARG A 71 -2.70 18.83 -19.71
CA ARG A 71 -3.93 18.89 -18.89
C ARG A 71 -5.01 19.83 -19.44
N PRO A 72 -4.69 21.06 -19.91
CA PRO A 72 -5.71 21.95 -20.46
C PRO A 72 -6.38 21.38 -21.72
N LEU A 73 -5.60 20.78 -22.62
CA LEU A 73 -6.13 20.17 -23.84
C LEU A 73 -6.99 18.93 -23.52
N ALA A 74 -6.57 18.12 -22.56
CA ALA A 74 -7.37 17.00 -22.08
C ALA A 74 -8.71 17.46 -21.51
N LEU A 75 -8.72 18.51 -20.68
CA LEU A 75 -9.95 19.07 -20.11
C LEU A 75 -10.90 19.59 -21.19
N MET A 76 -10.41 20.42 -22.11
CA MET A 76 -11.22 20.94 -23.23
C MET A 76 -11.80 19.81 -24.08
N GLY A 77 -10.98 18.81 -24.40
CA GLY A 77 -11.39 17.64 -25.15
C GLY A 77 -12.47 16.83 -24.42
N ALA A 78 -12.30 16.60 -23.12
CA ALA A 78 -13.23 15.82 -22.31
C ALA A 78 -14.59 16.54 -22.18
N VAL A 79 -14.59 17.85 -21.94
CA VAL A 79 -15.82 18.66 -21.87
C VAL A 79 -16.60 18.56 -23.20
N ARG A 80 -15.92 18.67 -24.34
CA ARG A 80 -16.56 18.57 -25.67
C ARG A 80 -17.12 17.17 -25.98
N SER A 81 -16.45 16.12 -25.51
CA SER A 81 -16.81 14.73 -25.84
C SER A 81 -17.64 14.01 -24.76
N GLY A 82 -17.91 14.66 -23.64
CA GLY A 82 -18.70 14.08 -22.55
C GLY A 82 -18.00 12.95 -21.79
N GLU A 83 -16.68 12.77 -21.96
CA GLU A 83 -15.93 11.69 -21.33
C GLU A 83 -15.12 12.16 -20.11
N PRO A 84 -14.58 11.24 -19.28
CA PRO A 84 -13.67 11.61 -18.19
C PRO A 84 -12.39 12.29 -18.69
N VAL A 85 -11.94 13.32 -17.96
CA VAL A 85 -10.66 14.00 -18.23
C VAL A 85 -9.50 13.03 -18.05
N SER A 86 -9.60 12.12 -17.06
CA SER A 86 -8.59 11.10 -16.82
C SER A 86 -8.41 10.19 -18.05
N ASN A 87 -9.48 9.76 -18.72
CA ASN A 87 -9.35 8.94 -19.94
C ASN A 87 -8.56 9.66 -21.04
N ARG A 88 -8.82 10.96 -21.26
CA ARG A 88 -8.07 11.78 -22.22
C ARG A 88 -6.59 11.91 -21.88
N LEU A 89 -6.26 12.07 -20.60
CA LEU A 89 -4.88 12.17 -20.12
C LEU A 89 -4.06 10.90 -20.32
N PHE A 90 -4.73 9.75 -20.37
CA PHE A 90 -4.10 8.45 -20.51
C PHE A 90 -4.29 7.83 -21.90
N ARG A 91 -5.07 8.47 -22.79
CA ARG A 91 -5.25 8.00 -24.17
C ARG A 91 -3.95 8.01 -24.95
N ASN A 92 -3.64 6.89 -25.57
CA ASN A 92 -2.47 6.69 -26.41
C ASN A 92 -2.82 5.72 -27.56
N ALA A 93 -2.74 6.21 -28.80
CA ALA A 93 -3.10 5.44 -30.00
C ALA A 93 -2.08 4.35 -30.36
N VAL A 94 -0.82 4.49 -29.95
CA VAL A 94 0.19 3.43 -30.13
C VAL A 94 -0.14 2.26 -29.21
N LEU A 95 -0.45 2.55 -27.95
CA LEU A 95 -0.87 1.54 -26.99
C LEU A 95 -2.19 0.86 -27.39
N GLN A 96 -3.15 1.62 -27.91
CA GLN A 96 -4.42 1.06 -28.42
C GLN A 96 -4.18 0.04 -29.55
N ARG A 97 -3.37 0.42 -30.56
CA ARG A 97 -3.03 -0.48 -31.67
C ARG A 97 -2.28 -1.72 -31.21
N TYR A 98 -1.43 -1.59 -30.19
CA TYR A 98 -0.73 -2.71 -29.58
C TYR A 98 -1.71 -3.70 -28.94
N VAL A 99 -2.65 -3.20 -28.13
CA VAL A 99 -3.69 -4.01 -27.48
C VAL A 99 -4.58 -4.70 -28.53
N GLU A 100 -5.06 -3.96 -29.53
CA GLU A 100 -5.85 -4.51 -30.64
C GLU A 100 -5.08 -5.59 -31.40
N GLY A 101 -3.79 -5.36 -31.66
CA GLY A 101 -2.93 -6.32 -32.34
C GLY A 101 -2.70 -7.61 -31.56
N LEU A 102 -2.63 -7.55 -30.22
CA LEU A 102 -2.56 -8.74 -29.37
C LEU A 102 -3.88 -9.51 -29.35
N LEU A 103 -5.00 -8.81 -29.18
CA LEU A 103 -6.33 -9.43 -29.17
C LEU A 103 -6.66 -10.10 -30.52
N ALA A 104 -6.25 -9.50 -31.63
CA ALA A 104 -6.45 -10.04 -32.97
C ALA A 104 -5.67 -11.34 -33.25
N GLN A 105 -4.61 -11.64 -32.49
CA GLN A 105 -3.87 -12.90 -32.62
C GLN A 105 -4.68 -14.09 -32.06
N GLY A 106 -5.61 -13.84 -31.14
CA GLY A 106 -6.48 -14.87 -30.56
C GLY A 106 -5.85 -15.67 -29.41
N ASP A 107 -4.61 -15.37 -29.01
CA ASP A 107 -3.93 -16.06 -27.90
C ASP A 107 -4.34 -15.55 -26.52
N ILE A 108 -4.77 -14.28 -26.43
CA ILE A 108 -5.20 -13.67 -25.17
C ILE A 108 -6.53 -14.28 -24.72
N SER A 109 -6.51 -14.86 -23.52
CA SER A 109 -7.65 -15.58 -22.93
C SER A 109 -8.21 -14.89 -21.68
N HIS A 110 -7.42 -14.03 -21.05
CA HIS A 110 -7.79 -13.30 -19.83
C HIS A 110 -7.30 -11.85 -19.95
N ILE A 111 -8.04 -10.91 -19.39
CA ILE A 111 -7.64 -9.50 -19.33
C ILE A 111 -7.71 -9.02 -17.88
N VAL A 112 -6.65 -8.36 -17.43
CA VAL A 112 -6.61 -7.65 -16.16
C VAL A 112 -6.30 -6.19 -16.43
N ALA A 113 -7.19 -5.28 -16.04
CA ALA A 113 -7.00 -3.85 -16.21
C ALA A 113 -6.87 -3.16 -14.85
N PHE A 114 -5.83 -2.37 -14.70
CA PHE A 114 -5.48 -1.66 -13.47
C PHE A 114 -5.62 -0.14 -13.67
N SER A 115 -6.42 0.46 -12.79
CA SER A 115 -6.98 1.82 -12.83
C SER A 115 -8.11 2.01 -13.86
N GLY A 116 -9.16 2.75 -13.45
CA GLY A 116 -10.33 3.13 -14.27
C GLY A 116 -9.99 3.62 -15.69
N GLN A 117 -8.89 4.34 -15.81
CA GLN A 117 -8.43 4.93 -17.08
C GLN A 117 -8.04 3.88 -18.12
N MET A 118 -7.61 2.69 -17.69
CA MET A 118 -7.20 1.62 -18.60
C MET A 118 -8.38 0.88 -19.21
N ALA A 119 -9.59 1.04 -18.64
CA ALA A 119 -10.78 0.43 -19.21
C ALA A 119 -11.10 0.93 -20.64
N GLN A 120 -10.55 2.07 -21.07
CA GLN A 120 -10.70 2.56 -22.45
C GLN A 120 -10.01 1.67 -23.50
N TYR A 121 -9.07 0.83 -23.08
CA TYR A 121 -8.33 -0.11 -23.93
C TYR A 121 -8.96 -1.50 -23.97
N LEU A 122 -9.96 -1.77 -23.12
CA LEU A 122 -10.69 -3.03 -23.13
C LEU A 122 -11.54 -3.12 -24.40
N PRO A 123 -11.61 -4.29 -25.05
CA PRO A 123 -12.48 -4.50 -26.20
C PRO A 123 -13.97 -4.34 -25.81
N ALA A 124 -14.83 -4.12 -26.81
CA ALA A 124 -16.26 -4.03 -26.59
C ALA A 124 -16.87 -5.36 -26.13
N CYS A 125 -16.37 -6.47 -26.70
CA CYS A 125 -16.73 -7.83 -26.34
C CYS A 125 -15.44 -8.65 -26.16
N PHE A 126 -15.42 -9.55 -25.19
CA PHE A 126 -14.35 -10.52 -24.97
C PHE A 126 -14.97 -11.76 -24.35
N ASP A 127 -14.63 -12.93 -24.89
CA ASP A 127 -15.26 -14.20 -24.47
C ASP A 127 -14.63 -14.79 -23.20
N GLY A 128 -13.47 -14.26 -22.77
CA GLY A 128 -12.76 -14.70 -21.58
C GLY A 128 -12.95 -13.79 -20.35
N PRO A 129 -12.36 -14.15 -19.20
CA PRO A 129 -12.46 -13.36 -17.98
C PRO A 129 -11.79 -11.99 -18.09
N VAL A 130 -12.49 -10.96 -17.64
CA VAL A 130 -12.01 -9.57 -17.53
C VAL A 130 -12.10 -9.11 -16.08
N LEU A 131 -10.95 -8.86 -15.48
CA LEU A 131 -10.83 -8.29 -14.14
C LEU A 131 -10.46 -6.81 -14.23
N MET A 132 -11.15 -5.97 -13.45
CA MET A 132 -10.89 -4.54 -13.38
C MET A 132 -10.51 -4.13 -11.96
N ASP A 133 -9.25 -3.80 -11.71
CA ASP A 133 -8.85 -3.17 -10.45
C ASP A 133 -9.00 -1.65 -10.58
N PHE A 134 -10.05 -1.09 -9.97
CA PHE A 134 -10.26 0.37 -9.94
C PHE A 134 -9.34 1.07 -8.94
N VAL A 135 -8.76 0.32 -8.01
CA VAL A 135 -8.01 0.78 -6.84
C VAL A 135 -8.93 1.53 -5.88
N ASP A 136 -9.40 2.71 -6.28
CA ASP A 136 -10.28 3.57 -5.49
C ASP A 136 -11.51 4.02 -6.31
N VAL A 137 -12.53 4.55 -5.65
CA VAL A 137 -13.67 5.21 -6.30
C VAL A 137 -13.28 6.65 -6.67
N ASP A 138 -12.65 6.84 -7.83
CA ASP A 138 -12.17 8.15 -8.28
C ASP A 138 -13.32 9.17 -8.38
N SER A 139 -14.52 8.75 -8.82
CA SER A 139 -15.71 9.62 -8.83
C SER A 139 -16.08 10.19 -7.46
N ALA A 140 -15.90 9.44 -6.38
CA ALA A 140 -16.17 9.90 -5.01
C ALA A 140 -15.12 10.91 -4.52
N LYS A 141 -13.85 10.72 -4.90
CA LYS A 141 -12.79 11.71 -4.63
C LYS A 141 -13.12 13.05 -5.29
N PHE A 142 -13.52 13.03 -6.57
CA PHE A 142 -13.92 14.25 -7.27
C PHE A 142 -15.19 14.90 -6.70
N ALA A 143 -16.15 14.11 -6.22
CA ALA A 143 -17.33 14.64 -5.52
C ALA A 143 -16.94 15.39 -4.24
N THR A 144 -16.01 14.82 -3.46
CA THR A 144 -15.48 15.44 -2.24
C THR A 144 -14.78 16.77 -2.54
N TYR A 145 -13.93 16.81 -3.57
CA TYR A 145 -13.30 18.06 -4.01
C TYR A 145 -14.33 19.10 -4.45
N ALA A 146 -15.36 18.71 -5.18
CA ALA A 146 -16.43 19.63 -5.57
C ALA A 146 -17.18 20.23 -4.35
N GLU A 147 -17.33 19.47 -3.27
CA GLU A 147 -17.98 19.93 -2.04
C GLU A 147 -17.09 20.83 -1.18
N GLN A 148 -15.80 20.53 -1.10
CA GLN A 148 -14.81 21.31 -0.33
C GLN A 148 -14.45 22.62 -1.04
N ASP A 149 -14.36 22.60 -2.37
CA ASP A 149 -13.90 23.72 -3.19
C ASP A 149 -15.02 24.59 -3.75
N LYS A 150 -16.22 24.62 -3.14
CA LYS A 150 -17.39 25.40 -3.64
C LYS A 150 -17.10 26.88 -3.95
N ARG A 151 -16.05 27.46 -3.36
CA ARG A 151 -15.63 28.86 -3.57
C ARG A 151 -14.61 29.04 -4.70
N GLN A 152 -14.08 27.95 -5.28
CA GLN A 152 -13.12 28.00 -6.38
C GLN A 152 -13.83 27.98 -7.75
N PRO A 153 -13.31 28.72 -8.75
CA PRO A 153 -13.93 28.82 -10.08
C PRO A 153 -13.98 27.50 -10.86
N LEU A 154 -13.22 26.48 -10.45
CA LEU A 154 -13.15 25.16 -11.10
C LEU A 154 -13.97 24.07 -10.38
N SER A 155 -14.73 24.40 -9.33
CA SER A 155 -15.58 23.43 -8.60
C SER A 155 -16.58 22.70 -9.50
N TRP A 156 -17.10 23.39 -10.53
CA TRP A 156 -17.99 22.78 -11.52
C TRP A 156 -17.29 21.68 -12.34
N VAL A 157 -15.98 21.78 -12.57
CA VAL A 157 -15.19 20.77 -13.29
C VAL A 157 -15.13 19.51 -12.44
N HIS A 158 -14.86 19.63 -11.14
CA HIS A 158 -14.87 18.50 -10.21
C HIS A 158 -16.26 17.85 -10.11
N ALA A 159 -17.33 18.65 -10.04
CA ALA A 159 -18.70 18.12 -10.03
C ALA A 159 -19.08 17.41 -11.34
N ARG A 160 -18.64 17.94 -12.49
CA ARG A 160 -18.79 17.28 -13.79
C ARG A 160 -18.03 15.96 -13.80
N GLU A 161 -16.76 16.00 -13.41
CA GLU A 161 -15.88 14.84 -13.46
C GLU A 161 -16.40 13.72 -12.54
N ALA A 162 -16.87 14.05 -11.33
CA ALA A 162 -17.53 13.10 -10.45
C ALA A 162 -18.72 12.38 -11.12
N ARG A 163 -19.59 13.13 -11.79
CA ARG A 163 -20.76 12.56 -12.48
C ARG A 163 -20.38 11.68 -13.66
N VAL A 164 -19.46 12.17 -14.50
CA VAL A 164 -19.06 11.49 -15.73
C VAL A 164 -18.24 10.23 -15.40
N LEU A 165 -17.31 10.31 -14.43
CA LEU A 165 -16.58 9.15 -13.94
C LEU A 165 -17.52 8.12 -13.32
N ARG A 166 -18.46 8.53 -12.47
CA ARG A 166 -19.40 7.57 -11.84
C ARG A 166 -20.16 6.77 -12.89
N ALA A 167 -20.66 7.44 -13.94
CA ALA A 167 -21.36 6.76 -15.02
C ALA A 167 -20.43 5.82 -15.81
N TYR A 168 -19.20 6.26 -16.09
CA TYR A 168 -18.19 5.49 -16.79
C TYR A 168 -17.74 4.26 -15.98
N GLU A 169 -17.38 4.42 -14.72
CA GLU A 169 -16.98 3.34 -13.81
C GLU A 169 -18.09 2.30 -13.68
N ALA A 170 -19.36 2.73 -13.48
CA ALA A 170 -20.50 1.81 -13.41
C ALA A 170 -20.74 1.07 -14.72
N ALA A 171 -20.56 1.72 -15.88
CA ALA A 171 -20.67 1.06 -17.18
C ALA A 171 -19.56 0.03 -17.38
N VAL A 172 -18.32 0.33 -16.98
CA VAL A 172 -17.20 -0.61 -17.00
C VAL A 172 -17.45 -1.79 -16.06
N ALA A 173 -17.84 -1.54 -14.81
CA ALA A 173 -18.09 -2.59 -13.83
C ALA A 173 -19.20 -3.57 -14.26
N ARG A 174 -20.20 -3.12 -15.03
CA ARG A 174 -21.24 -3.99 -15.58
C ARG A 174 -20.71 -4.98 -16.63
N ARG A 175 -19.74 -4.58 -17.44
CA ARG A 175 -19.23 -5.40 -18.56
C ARG A 175 -18.03 -6.29 -18.24
N VAL A 176 -17.37 -6.09 -17.10
CA VAL A 176 -16.22 -6.91 -16.64
C VAL A 176 -16.66 -7.91 -15.60
N ASP A 177 -16.05 -9.08 -15.50
CA ASP A 177 -16.49 -10.16 -14.60
C ASP A 177 -16.38 -9.79 -13.12
N ALA A 178 -15.31 -9.07 -12.75
CA ALA A 178 -15.12 -8.56 -11.40
C ALA A 178 -14.41 -7.20 -11.37
N SER A 179 -14.75 -6.41 -10.36
CA SER A 179 -14.22 -5.08 -10.06
C SER A 179 -13.59 -5.08 -8.67
N LEU A 180 -12.32 -4.70 -8.55
CA LEU A 180 -11.55 -4.72 -7.31
C LEU A 180 -11.28 -3.30 -6.79
N PHE A 181 -11.29 -3.18 -5.46
CA PHE A 181 -10.99 -1.95 -4.72
C PHE A 181 -10.06 -2.24 -3.54
N VAL A 182 -9.26 -1.26 -3.11
CA VAL A 182 -8.23 -1.42 -2.07
C VAL A 182 -8.77 -1.56 -0.64
N SER A 183 -10.07 -1.37 -0.42
CA SER A 183 -10.68 -1.53 0.90
C SER A 183 -12.16 -1.89 0.78
N GLU A 184 -12.70 -2.49 1.84
CA GLU A 184 -14.13 -2.79 1.93
C GLU A 184 -14.98 -1.50 1.99
N ALA A 185 -14.44 -0.41 2.53
CA ALA A 185 -15.13 0.89 2.53
C ALA A 185 -15.34 1.42 1.09
N GLU A 186 -14.30 1.34 0.25
CA GLU A 186 -14.36 1.73 -1.16
C GLU A 186 -15.29 0.78 -1.95
N ALA A 187 -15.15 -0.54 -1.75
CA ALA A 187 -16.01 -1.52 -2.40
C ALA A 187 -17.50 -1.34 -2.04
N ALA A 188 -17.81 -1.13 -0.75
CA ALA A 188 -19.17 -0.91 -0.29
C ALA A 188 -19.76 0.41 -0.82
N LEU A 189 -18.96 1.48 -0.87
CA LEU A 189 -19.34 2.74 -1.49
C LEU A 189 -19.68 2.54 -2.97
N PHE A 190 -18.83 1.81 -3.70
CA PHE A 190 -19.02 1.55 -5.12
C PHE A 190 -20.26 0.68 -5.39
N ARG A 191 -20.49 -0.38 -4.61
CA ARG A 191 -21.71 -1.21 -4.70
C ARG A 191 -22.96 -0.36 -4.56
N LYS A 192 -23.00 0.53 -3.55
CA LYS A 192 -24.12 1.46 -3.35
C LYS A 192 -24.32 2.41 -4.54
N GLN A 193 -23.24 2.88 -5.16
CA GLN A 193 -23.31 3.83 -6.27
C GLN A 193 -23.65 3.19 -7.61
N SER A 194 -23.22 1.95 -7.85
CA SER A 194 -23.35 1.22 -9.12
C SER A 194 -24.55 0.27 -9.16
N GLU A 195 -25.14 -0.02 -8.00
CA GLU A 195 -26.22 -1.02 -7.79
C GLU A 195 -25.76 -2.45 -8.10
N LEU A 196 -24.45 -2.72 -7.99
CA LEU A 196 -23.85 -4.04 -8.18
C LEU A 196 -23.63 -4.77 -6.85
N GLY A 197 -23.66 -6.10 -6.90
CA GLY A 197 -23.46 -6.98 -5.76
C GLY A 197 -21.99 -7.26 -5.43
N ALA A 198 -21.78 -8.02 -4.34
CA ALA A 198 -20.46 -8.44 -3.90
C ALA A 198 -19.81 -9.52 -4.79
N ASP A 199 -20.60 -10.17 -5.63
CA ASP A 199 -20.16 -11.08 -6.68
C ASP A 199 -19.29 -10.35 -7.72
N LYS A 200 -19.73 -9.15 -8.14
CA LYS A 200 -19.05 -8.28 -9.11
C LYS A 200 -18.07 -7.29 -8.49
N VAL A 201 -18.31 -6.82 -7.27
CA VAL A 201 -17.50 -5.75 -6.66
C VAL A 201 -16.88 -6.25 -5.36
N ARG A 202 -15.56 -6.37 -5.31
CA ARG A 202 -14.82 -6.99 -4.21
C ARG A 202 -13.72 -6.08 -3.67
N ALA A 203 -13.46 -6.19 -2.37
CA ALA A 203 -12.30 -5.59 -1.75
C ALA A 203 -11.11 -6.55 -1.81
N VAL A 204 -9.98 -6.06 -2.29
CA VAL A 204 -8.68 -6.71 -2.25
C VAL A 204 -7.70 -5.69 -1.70
N GLU A 205 -7.44 -5.78 -0.40
CA GLU A 205 -6.57 -4.84 0.31
C GLU A 205 -5.12 -4.89 -0.20
N ASN A 206 -4.38 -3.81 0.03
CA ASN A 206 -2.93 -3.82 -0.19
C ASN A 206 -2.24 -4.76 0.81
N GLY A 207 -1.15 -5.38 0.37
CA GLY A 207 -0.32 -6.22 1.20
C GLY A 207 0.88 -5.50 1.81
N ILE A 208 1.59 -6.22 2.68
CA ILE A 208 2.93 -5.91 3.16
C ILE A 208 3.94 -6.81 2.46
N ASP A 209 5.11 -6.25 2.14
CA ASP A 209 6.20 -6.96 1.49
C ASP A 209 6.97 -7.82 2.52
N THR A 210 6.46 -9.02 2.77
CA THR A 210 7.01 -9.96 3.76
C THR A 210 8.39 -10.49 3.41
N ASP A 211 8.78 -10.38 2.14
CA ASP A 211 10.09 -10.77 1.62
C ASP A 211 11.10 -9.65 1.91
N ARG A 212 10.74 -8.39 1.63
CA ARG A 212 11.56 -7.23 2.01
C ARG A 212 11.76 -7.14 3.52
N PHE A 213 10.74 -7.50 4.30
CA PHE A 213 10.74 -7.51 5.77
C PHE A 213 10.98 -8.92 6.34
N ASP A 214 11.75 -9.76 5.65
CA ASP A 214 12.15 -11.07 6.17
C ASP A 214 13.29 -10.95 7.21
N PRO A 215 13.11 -11.44 8.45
CA PRO A 215 14.16 -11.45 9.47
C PRO A 215 15.39 -12.31 9.08
N ALA A 216 15.29 -13.18 8.07
CA ALA A 216 16.43 -13.94 7.55
C ALA A 216 17.38 -13.11 6.67
N ILE A 217 16.96 -11.92 6.23
CA ILE A 217 17.83 -11.01 5.46
C ILE A 217 18.95 -10.50 6.37
N ARG A 218 20.19 -10.65 5.89
CA ARG A 218 21.34 -10.05 6.56
C ARG A 218 21.34 -8.54 6.34
N LEU A 219 21.17 -7.81 7.43
CA LEU A 219 21.14 -6.36 7.47
C LEU A 219 22.38 -5.83 8.20
N ASP A 220 22.78 -4.61 7.88
CA ASP A 220 23.88 -3.95 8.59
C ASP A 220 23.51 -3.75 10.06
N ALA A 221 24.50 -3.95 10.94
CA ALA A 221 24.29 -3.70 12.36
C ALA A 221 24.11 -2.20 12.61
N VAL A 222 23.11 -1.84 13.41
CA VAL A 222 23.00 -0.48 13.95
C VAL A 222 23.79 -0.38 15.24
N GLU A 223 24.33 0.81 15.51
CA GLU A 223 24.90 1.12 16.82
C GLU A 223 23.78 1.21 17.87
N ALA A 224 23.45 0.04 18.43
CA ALA A 224 22.67 -0.12 19.64
C ALA A 224 23.62 -0.19 20.84
N GLY A 225 23.24 0.40 21.98
CA GLY A 225 24.01 0.30 23.22
C GLY A 225 24.03 -1.12 23.79
N GLU A 226 24.67 -1.32 24.94
CA GLU A 226 24.78 -2.65 25.58
C GLU A 226 23.46 -3.18 26.16
N GLY A 227 22.49 -2.29 26.43
CA GLY A 227 21.20 -2.64 27.00
C GLY A 227 20.11 -2.90 25.98
N PRO A 228 18.91 -3.33 26.43
CA PRO A 228 17.80 -3.62 25.53
C PRO A 228 17.30 -2.37 24.80
N LEU A 229 16.86 -2.55 23.56
CA LEU A 229 16.47 -1.47 22.66
C LEU A 229 14.96 -1.51 22.34
N ALA A 230 14.27 -0.43 22.70
CA ALA A 230 12.95 -0.10 22.18
C ALA A 230 13.07 0.75 20.91
N VAL A 231 12.29 0.44 19.87
CA VAL A 231 12.31 1.20 18.60
C VAL A 231 10.92 1.72 18.26
N PHE A 232 10.85 2.98 17.83
CA PHE A 232 9.69 3.56 17.17
C PHE A 232 10.10 4.07 15.79
N THR A 233 9.37 3.69 14.74
CA THR A 233 9.59 4.21 13.39
C THR A 233 8.48 5.19 12.98
N GLY A 234 8.81 6.22 12.19
CA GLY A 234 7.78 7.06 11.57
C GLY A 234 8.25 8.42 11.09
N GLN A 235 7.28 9.19 10.60
CA GLN A 235 7.48 10.56 10.15
C GLN A 235 7.33 11.54 11.33
N MET A 236 8.38 12.31 11.63
CA MET A 236 8.52 13.07 12.87
C MET A 236 8.12 14.55 12.76
N ASP A 237 7.48 14.95 11.66
CA ASP A 237 6.70 16.19 11.52
C ASP A 237 5.18 15.93 11.59
N TYR A 238 4.80 14.68 11.86
CA TYR A 238 3.40 14.27 12.02
C TYR A 238 3.00 14.24 13.49
N ARG A 239 1.99 15.04 13.85
CA ARG A 239 1.60 15.30 15.25
C ARG A 239 1.39 14.03 16.09
N PRO A 240 0.63 13.01 15.65
CA PRO A 240 0.50 11.77 16.42
C PRO A 240 1.81 11.02 16.70
N ASN A 241 2.77 11.06 15.77
CA ASN A 241 4.08 10.44 16.01
C ASN A 241 4.89 11.25 17.02
N ILE A 242 4.86 12.58 16.92
CA ILE A 242 5.52 13.49 17.87
C ILE A 242 4.99 13.25 19.28
N ASP A 243 3.67 13.25 19.45
CA ASP A 243 3.03 13.04 20.74
C ASP A 243 3.40 11.66 21.32
N ALA A 244 3.44 10.61 20.48
CA ALA A 244 3.80 9.25 20.89
C ALA A 244 5.26 9.14 21.37
N VAL A 245 6.23 9.66 20.61
CA VAL A 245 7.65 9.56 21.01
C VAL A 245 7.97 10.44 22.21
N ARG A 246 7.30 11.59 22.34
CA ARG A 246 7.41 12.44 23.54
C ARG A 246 6.86 11.73 24.76
N TRP A 247 5.67 11.15 24.67
CA TRP A 247 5.07 10.40 25.77
C TRP A 247 5.93 9.20 26.17
N PHE A 248 6.44 8.45 25.19
CA PHE A 248 7.34 7.34 25.49
C PHE A 248 8.63 7.79 26.20
N ALA A 249 9.30 8.82 25.67
CA ALA A 249 10.57 9.28 26.22
C ALA A 249 10.42 9.92 27.61
N ASN A 250 9.36 10.70 27.84
CA ASN A 250 9.18 11.43 29.10
C ASN A 250 8.53 10.62 30.21
N ASP A 251 7.58 9.73 29.89
CA ASP A 251 6.71 9.12 30.89
C ASP A 251 6.92 7.60 31.01
N ILE A 252 7.36 6.93 29.94
CA ILE A 252 7.42 5.45 29.88
C ILE A 252 8.87 4.96 30.04
N LEU A 253 9.81 5.52 29.28
CA LEU A 253 11.22 5.15 29.32
C LEU A 253 11.83 5.27 30.73
N PRO A 254 11.53 6.31 31.53
CA PRO A 254 12.04 6.37 32.90
C PRO A 254 11.58 5.20 33.78
N LEU A 255 10.34 4.72 33.59
CA LEU A 255 9.82 3.55 34.32
C LEU A 255 10.54 2.27 33.87
N ILE A 256 10.74 2.09 32.56
CA ILE A 256 11.52 0.97 32.02
C ILE A 256 12.94 0.98 32.59
N ARG A 257 13.57 2.15 32.66
CA ARG A 257 14.96 2.32 33.13
C ARG A 257 15.14 2.09 34.63
N GLN A 258 14.07 2.11 35.43
CA GLN A 258 14.15 1.68 36.84
C GLN A 258 14.45 0.18 36.94
N ARG A 259 13.96 -0.63 35.98
CA ARG A 259 14.20 -2.09 35.92
C ARG A 259 15.41 -2.42 35.04
N HIS A 260 15.61 -1.69 33.95
CA HIS A 260 16.71 -1.88 33.01
C HIS A 260 17.50 -0.57 32.82
N PRO A 261 18.48 -0.27 33.70
CA PRO A 261 19.20 1.02 33.66
C PRO A 261 19.94 1.34 32.36
N GLN A 262 20.26 0.31 31.55
CA GLN A 262 20.88 0.45 30.23
C GLN A 262 19.88 0.47 29.07
N ALA A 263 18.57 0.35 29.32
CA ALA A 263 17.56 0.37 28.26
C ALA A 263 17.59 1.66 27.45
N SER A 264 17.47 1.51 26.13
CA SER A 264 17.51 2.62 25.18
C SER A 264 16.26 2.67 24.31
N PHE A 265 15.98 3.85 23.77
CA PHE A 265 14.85 4.13 22.89
C PHE A 265 15.34 4.84 21.63
N ALA A 266 15.21 4.19 20.48
CA ALA A 266 15.52 4.78 19.18
C ALA A 266 14.25 5.30 18.50
N ILE A 267 14.27 6.60 18.18
CA ILE A 267 13.28 7.30 17.38
C ILE A 267 13.82 7.36 15.96
N VAL A 268 13.28 6.50 15.09
CA VAL A 268 13.78 6.27 13.74
C VAL A 268 12.86 6.89 12.71
N GLY A 269 13.33 7.90 11.99
CA GLY A 269 12.65 8.37 10.80
C GLY A 269 12.70 9.87 10.54
N ARG A 270 12.14 10.23 9.39
CA ARG A 270 12.39 11.51 8.70
C ARG A 270 11.74 12.72 9.38
N ALA A 271 12.31 13.88 9.06
CA ALA A 271 11.81 15.20 9.44
C ALA A 271 11.57 15.41 10.95
N PRO A 272 12.51 15.06 11.86
CA PRO A 272 12.33 15.37 13.27
C PRO A 272 12.30 16.87 13.49
N VAL A 273 11.17 17.35 14.02
CA VAL A 273 11.00 18.72 14.51
C VAL A 273 11.84 18.96 15.77
N ASP A 274 12.08 20.21 16.11
CA ASP A 274 12.97 20.59 17.22
C ASP A 274 12.55 19.95 18.55
N GLU A 275 11.25 19.82 18.80
CA GLU A 275 10.75 19.14 20.01
C GLU A 275 11.14 17.66 20.06
N VAL A 276 11.16 16.95 18.92
CA VAL A 276 11.62 15.55 18.86
C VAL A 276 13.14 15.47 18.99
N ARG A 277 13.89 16.34 18.29
CA ARG A 277 15.36 16.40 18.41
C ARG A 277 15.82 16.67 19.84
N SER A 278 15.06 17.49 20.57
CA SER A 278 15.39 17.81 21.96
C SER A 278 15.35 16.59 22.89
N LEU A 279 14.60 15.53 22.54
CA LEU A 279 14.52 14.30 23.31
C LEU A 279 15.85 13.53 23.35
N GLU A 280 16.74 13.71 22.38
CA GLU A 280 18.07 13.08 22.36
C GLU A 280 18.95 13.50 23.56
N LYS A 281 18.61 14.61 24.22
CA LYS A 281 19.27 15.03 25.47
C LYS A 281 18.89 14.16 26.67
N MET A 282 17.85 13.33 26.54
CA MET A 282 17.39 12.44 27.60
C MET A 282 18.23 11.17 27.67
N PRO A 283 18.53 10.65 28.87
CA PRO A 283 19.30 9.42 29.02
C PRO A 283 18.66 8.23 28.30
N GLY A 284 19.42 7.62 27.39
CA GLY A 284 18.99 6.44 26.64
C GLY A 284 18.10 6.72 25.43
N VAL A 285 17.90 7.98 25.02
CA VAL A 285 17.14 8.31 23.79
C VAL A 285 18.09 8.59 22.63
N LYS A 286 17.81 8.01 21.46
CA LYS A 286 18.52 8.25 20.20
C LYS A 286 17.54 8.75 19.14
N VAL A 287 17.86 9.84 18.45
CA VAL A 287 17.02 10.39 17.36
C VAL A 287 17.80 10.33 16.06
N THR A 288 17.45 9.41 15.17
CA THR A 288 18.28 9.15 13.97
C THR A 288 18.10 10.19 12.88
N GLY A 289 16.90 10.77 12.78
CA GLY A 289 16.45 11.42 11.54
C GLY A 289 16.16 10.41 10.43
N GLU A 290 16.19 10.87 9.18
CA GLU A 290 15.97 10.01 8.01
C GLU A 290 17.11 8.99 7.88
N VAL A 291 16.74 7.72 7.67
CA VAL A 291 17.67 6.61 7.45
C VAL A 291 17.41 6.02 6.07
N PRO A 292 18.43 5.49 5.38
CA PRO A 292 18.24 4.84 4.08
C PRO A 292 17.30 3.62 4.16
N ASP A 293 17.32 2.93 5.30
CA ASP A 293 16.53 1.74 5.55
C ASP A 293 16.17 1.63 7.04
N VAL A 294 14.90 1.36 7.33
CA VAL A 294 14.41 1.15 8.70
C VAL A 294 14.62 -0.28 9.19
N ARG A 295 14.81 -1.25 8.29
CA ARG A 295 14.92 -2.68 8.63
C ARG A 295 16.09 -2.99 9.58
N PRO A 296 17.31 -2.41 9.43
CA PRO A 296 18.37 -2.58 10.41
C PRO A 296 17.96 -2.23 11.84
N TRP A 297 17.18 -1.15 12.00
CA TRP A 297 16.67 -0.72 13.32
C TRP A 297 15.59 -1.65 13.85
N LEU A 298 14.66 -2.07 13.00
CA LEU A 298 13.64 -3.04 13.40
C LEU A 298 14.28 -4.38 13.79
N ALA A 299 15.27 -4.87 13.03
CA ALA A 299 15.98 -6.11 13.32
C ALA A 299 16.69 -6.07 14.68
N ALA A 300 17.27 -4.93 15.03
CA ALA A 300 17.95 -4.72 16.32
C ALA A 300 16.99 -4.47 17.50
N ALA A 301 15.70 -4.26 17.26
CA ALA A 301 14.74 -3.99 18.31
C ALA A 301 14.49 -5.23 19.18
N ASP A 302 14.67 -5.08 20.49
CA ASP A 302 14.15 -6.04 21.48
C ASP A 302 12.64 -5.85 21.68
N ALA A 303 12.14 -4.63 21.48
CA ALA A 303 10.72 -4.32 21.40
C ALA A 303 10.45 -3.18 20.41
N VAL A 304 9.44 -3.32 19.55
CA VAL A 304 8.93 -2.19 18.76
C VAL A 304 7.74 -1.60 19.50
N VAL A 305 7.76 -0.28 19.72
CA VAL A 305 6.75 0.42 20.51
C VAL A 305 5.92 1.35 19.63
N ALA A 306 4.61 1.37 19.84
CA ALA A 306 3.68 2.24 19.13
C ALA A 306 2.64 2.87 20.09
N PRO A 307 3.08 3.80 20.96
CA PRO A 307 2.23 4.42 21.97
C PRO A 307 1.41 5.58 21.38
N LEU A 308 0.69 5.34 20.27
CA LEU A 308 -0.10 6.38 19.58
C LEU A 308 -1.39 6.66 20.34
N LEU A 309 -1.63 7.91 20.76
CA LEU A 309 -2.90 8.30 21.39
C LEU A 309 -4.02 8.47 20.36
N LEU A 310 -3.65 8.83 19.14
CA LEU A 310 -4.54 8.99 18.00
C LEU A 310 -3.93 8.26 16.81
N ALA A 311 -4.67 7.32 16.23
CA ALA A 311 -4.28 6.60 15.04
C ALA A 311 -5.45 6.58 14.05
N ARG A 312 -5.15 6.72 12.76
CA ARG A 312 -6.13 6.59 11.67
C ARG A 312 -5.59 5.58 10.66
N GLY A 313 -6.47 4.69 10.23
CA GLY A 313 -6.10 3.62 9.31
C GLY A 313 -5.13 2.60 9.92
N VAL A 314 -4.74 1.64 9.10
CA VAL A 314 -3.79 0.60 9.48
C VAL A 314 -2.38 1.20 9.61
N GLN A 315 -1.70 0.87 10.70
CA GLN A 315 -0.35 1.38 10.98
C GLN A 315 0.70 0.50 10.29
N ASN A 316 1.18 0.90 9.11
CA ASN A 316 2.18 0.13 8.36
C ASN A 316 3.42 -0.20 9.20
N LYS A 317 3.88 0.71 10.06
CA LYS A 317 5.02 0.48 10.96
C LYS A 317 4.85 -0.75 11.88
N LEU A 318 3.60 -1.06 12.29
CA LEU A 318 3.32 -2.26 13.07
C LEU A 318 3.37 -3.49 12.17
N LEU A 319 2.77 -3.42 10.97
CA LEU A 319 2.83 -4.53 10.00
C LEU A 319 4.28 -4.87 9.62
N GLU A 320 5.12 -3.85 9.40
CA GLU A 320 6.55 -3.98 9.08
C GLU A 320 7.31 -4.67 10.23
N ALA A 321 7.11 -4.21 11.47
CA ALA A 321 7.74 -4.79 12.66
C ALA A 321 7.29 -6.25 12.90
N MET A 322 5.98 -6.50 12.80
CA MET A 322 5.40 -7.84 12.93
C MET A 322 5.89 -8.76 11.81
N ALA A 323 6.02 -8.26 10.58
CA ALA A 323 6.60 -9.02 9.47
C ALA A 323 8.05 -9.39 9.75
N MET A 324 8.85 -8.53 10.37
CA MET A 324 10.22 -8.84 10.80
C MET A 324 10.30 -9.73 12.06
N ALA A 325 9.19 -10.35 12.46
CA ALA A 325 9.08 -11.15 13.67
C ALA A 325 9.54 -10.42 14.94
N ARG A 326 9.30 -9.10 15.02
CA ARG A 326 9.64 -8.30 16.20
C ARG A 326 8.45 -8.19 17.13
N PRO A 327 8.66 -8.37 18.45
CA PRO A 327 7.58 -8.20 19.41
C PRO A 327 7.17 -6.73 19.44
N VAL A 328 5.87 -6.50 19.39
CA VAL A 328 5.28 -5.16 19.33
C VAL A 328 4.52 -4.89 20.62
N VAL A 329 4.72 -3.70 21.20
CA VAL A 329 3.84 -3.14 22.23
C VAL A 329 3.16 -1.90 21.66
N ALA A 330 1.83 -1.94 21.55
CA ALA A 330 1.05 -0.88 20.93
C ALA A 330 -0.01 -0.31 21.89
N SER A 331 -0.41 0.93 21.66
CA SER A 331 -1.67 1.41 22.23
C SER A 331 -2.87 0.74 21.56
N ALA A 332 -4.02 0.76 22.23
CA ALA A 332 -5.27 0.27 21.62
C ALA A 332 -5.62 1.02 20.32
N ALA A 333 -5.35 2.32 20.28
CA ALA A 333 -5.54 3.12 19.06
C ALA A 333 -4.61 2.65 17.93
N ALA A 334 -3.32 2.41 18.21
CA ALA A 334 -2.37 1.92 17.21
C ALA A 334 -2.70 0.52 16.67
N ALA A 335 -3.26 -0.36 17.52
CA ALA A 335 -3.64 -1.72 17.12
C ALA A 335 -4.93 -1.78 16.27
N THR A 336 -5.69 -0.69 16.21
CA THR A 336 -6.99 -0.67 15.53
C THR A 336 -6.85 -0.93 14.03
N GLY A 337 -7.65 -1.86 13.50
CA GLY A 337 -7.65 -2.24 12.09
C GLY A 337 -6.56 -3.24 11.70
N ILE A 338 -5.73 -3.69 12.66
CA ILE A 338 -4.78 -4.78 12.46
C ILE A 338 -5.44 -6.08 12.91
N ASP A 339 -5.41 -7.06 12.03
CA ASP A 339 -5.94 -8.40 12.24
C ASP A 339 -4.93 -9.23 13.04
N ALA A 340 -4.86 -8.91 14.32
CA ALA A 340 -3.92 -9.45 15.28
C ALA A 340 -4.56 -9.56 16.66
N THR A 341 -4.15 -10.57 17.41
CA THR A 341 -4.71 -10.92 18.72
C THR A 341 -3.79 -10.39 19.82
N PRO A 342 -4.27 -9.51 20.73
CA PRO A 342 -3.49 -9.09 21.90
C PRO A 342 -3.07 -10.27 22.77
N GLY A 343 -1.81 -10.28 23.20
CA GLY A 343 -1.19 -11.37 23.98
C GLY A 343 -0.58 -12.50 23.16
N GLU A 344 -0.93 -12.61 21.86
CA GLU A 344 -0.41 -13.65 20.96
C GLU A 344 0.44 -13.04 19.85
N HIS A 345 -0.09 -12.02 19.17
CA HIS A 345 0.54 -11.39 18.01
C HIS A 345 1.20 -10.04 18.36
N LEU A 346 0.73 -9.37 19.41
CA LEU A 346 1.28 -8.14 19.95
C LEU A 346 0.82 -7.95 21.40
N LEU A 347 1.47 -7.07 22.15
CA LEU A 347 0.97 -6.61 23.43
C LEU A 347 0.25 -5.27 23.26
N VAL A 348 -0.88 -5.10 23.95
CA VAL A 348 -1.63 -3.85 23.95
C VAL A 348 -1.64 -3.26 25.36
N ALA A 349 -1.25 -2.00 25.47
CA ALA A 349 -1.21 -1.27 26.74
C ALA A 349 -1.94 0.08 26.65
N GLY A 350 -2.56 0.50 27.75
CA GLY A 350 -3.47 1.64 27.79
C GLY A 350 -2.88 2.91 28.41
N ASP A 351 -1.85 2.78 29.23
CA ASP A 351 -1.23 3.88 29.97
C ASP A 351 0.29 3.68 30.10
N ALA A 352 0.97 4.62 30.76
CA ALA A 352 2.43 4.61 30.83
C ALA A 352 2.98 3.44 31.64
N ALA A 353 2.33 3.08 32.74
CA ALA A 353 2.75 2.00 33.62
C ALA A 353 2.59 0.63 32.92
N THR A 354 1.41 0.38 32.35
CA THR A 354 1.12 -0.85 31.61
C THR A 354 1.99 -0.99 30.36
N MET A 355 2.31 0.11 29.68
CA MET A 355 3.23 0.11 28.53
C MET A 355 4.66 -0.21 28.98
N ALA A 356 5.14 0.40 30.07
CA ALA A 356 6.46 0.12 30.62
C ALA A 356 6.58 -1.35 31.07
N ASP A 357 5.58 -1.87 31.77
CA ASP A 357 5.55 -3.27 32.22
C ASP A 357 5.54 -4.25 31.04
N ALA A 358 4.75 -3.96 30.00
CA ALA A 358 4.73 -4.77 28.79
C ALA A 358 6.09 -4.78 28.09
N VAL A 359 6.75 -3.63 27.95
CA VAL A 359 8.11 -3.56 27.36
C VAL A 359 9.13 -4.29 28.22
N CYS A 360 9.12 -4.09 29.54
CA CYS A 360 10.02 -4.81 30.45
C CYS A 360 9.80 -6.31 30.39
N SER A 361 8.55 -6.79 30.28
CA SER A 361 8.27 -8.22 30.15
C SER A 361 8.93 -8.85 28.91
N LEU A 362 8.99 -8.11 27.80
CA LEU A 362 9.68 -8.55 26.59
C LEU A 362 11.21 -8.52 26.73
N PHE A 363 11.74 -7.56 27.50
CA PHE A 363 13.17 -7.47 27.81
C PHE A 363 13.64 -8.59 28.76
N ASP A 364 12.81 -8.96 29.73
CA ASP A 364 13.11 -9.99 30.72
C ASP A 364 13.04 -11.41 30.14
N ASP A 365 12.05 -11.70 29.28
CA ASP A 365 11.86 -13.02 28.67
C ASP A 365 11.98 -12.95 27.14
N ARG A 366 13.22 -13.06 26.67
CA ARG A 366 13.53 -13.08 25.23
C ARG A 366 12.87 -14.26 24.48
N ALA A 367 12.63 -15.38 25.15
CA ALA A 367 12.02 -16.55 24.51
C ALA A 367 10.51 -16.33 24.29
N ALA A 368 9.82 -15.77 25.29
CA ALA A 368 8.42 -15.34 25.14
C ALA A 368 8.30 -14.22 24.10
N ALA A 369 9.20 -13.24 24.12
CA ALA A 369 9.24 -12.16 23.14
C ALA A 369 9.44 -12.67 21.70
N ALA A 370 10.35 -13.63 21.51
CA ALA A 370 10.54 -14.29 20.22
C ALA A 370 9.30 -15.08 19.77
N THR A 371 8.60 -15.74 20.71
CA THR A 371 7.36 -16.48 20.40
C THR A 371 6.26 -15.54 19.88
N ILE A 372 6.04 -14.41 20.56
CA ILE A 372 5.08 -13.38 20.11
C ILE A 372 5.48 -12.84 18.72
N GLY A 373 6.77 -12.54 18.53
CA GLY A 373 7.29 -12.07 17.25
C GLY A 373 7.05 -13.07 16.11
N GLN A 374 7.31 -14.37 16.33
CA GLN A 374 7.08 -15.38 15.30
C GLN A 374 5.60 -15.59 14.98
N ALA A 375 4.74 -15.59 15.99
CA ALA A 375 3.29 -15.62 15.78
C ALA A 375 2.84 -14.40 14.95
N ALA A 376 3.35 -13.21 15.29
CA ALA A 376 3.09 -11.98 14.56
C ALA A 376 3.48 -12.08 13.08
N ARG A 377 4.69 -12.60 12.77
CA ARG A 377 5.15 -12.81 11.40
C ARG A 377 4.27 -13.80 10.64
N ALA A 378 3.93 -14.93 11.26
CA ALA A 378 3.04 -15.91 10.66
C ALA A 378 1.67 -15.29 10.30
N ARG A 379 1.13 -14.44 11.20
CA ARG A 379 -0.10 -13.69 10.93
C ARG A 379 0.07 -12.69 9.79
N MET A 380 1.18 -11.96 9.74
CA MET A 380 1.45 -11.02 8.65
C MET A 380 1.53 -11.73 7.30
N ILE A 381 2.22 -12.87 7.21
CA ILE A 381 2.29 -13.65 5.97
C ILE A 381 0.90 -14.13 5.57
N ALA A 382 0.16 -14.76 6.49
CA ALA A 382 -1.14 -15.36 6.20
C ALA A 382 -2.24 -14.33 5.86
N ARG A 383 -2.21 -13.14 6.46
CA ARG A 383 -3.27 -12.14 6.32
C ARG A 383 -2.90 -10.93 5.50
N TYR A 384 -1.65 -10.50 5.53
CA TYR A 384 -1.23 -9.23 4.93
C TYR A 384 -0.18 -9.40 3.84
N GLY A 385 0.50 -10.55 3.71
CA GLY A 385 1.44 -10.80 2.63
C GLY A 385 0.78 -10.61 1.26
N TRP A 386 1.53 -10.07 0.29
CA TRP A 386 1.00 -9.82 -1.05
C TRP A 386 0.43 -11.09 -1.69
N ASP A 387 1.08 -12.24 -1.53
CA ASP A 387 0.57 -13.52 -2.00
C ASP A 387 -0.79 -13.85 -1.37
N ALA A 388 -0.98 -13.61 -0.07
CA ALA A 388 -2.26 -13.83 0.61
C ALA A 388 -3.34 -12.83 0.19
N ARG A 389 -2.98 -11.57 -0.09
CA ARG A 389 -3.93 -10.55 -0.57
C ARG A 389 -4.34 -10.78 -2.01
N LEU A 390 -3.44 -11.26 -2.85
CA LEU A 390 -3.67 -11.48 -4.28
C LEU A 390 -4.06 -12.92 -4.62
N ALA A 391 -4.10 -13.84 -3.65
CA ALA A 391 -4.60 -15.20 -3.84
C ALA A 391 -5.97 -15.28 -4.55
N PRO A 392 -6.95 -14.39 -4.28
CA PRO A 392 -8.23 -14.42 -5.00
C PRO A 392 -8.13 -14.18 -6.51
N LEU A 393 -7.01 -13.66 -7.04
CA LEU A 393 -6.86 -13.40 -8.48
C LEU A 393 -6.98 -14.67 -9.33
N GLY A 394 -6.40 -15.79 -8.87
CA GLY A 394 -6.51 -17.07 -9.57
C GLY A 394 -7.97 -17.51 -9.69
N GLU A 395 -8.69 -17.52 -8.56
CA GLU A 395 -10.12 -17.86 -8.52
C GLU A 395 -10.96 -16.94 -9.43
N LEU A 396 -10.74 -15.62 -9.34
CA LEU A 396 -11.47 -14.63 -10.13
C LEU A 396 -11.21 -14.74 -11.64
N LEU A 397 -10.03 -15.23 -12.02
CA LEU A 397 -9.66 -15.50 -13.40
C LEU A 397 -9.98 -16.93 -13.84
N GLY A 398 -10.45 -17.80 -12.94
CA GLY A 398 -10.63 -19.22 -13.25
C GLY A 398 -9.31 -19.97 -13.55
N LEU A 399 -8.19 -19.46 -13.04
CA LEU A 399 -6.85 -20.03 -13.20
C LEU A 399 -6.41 -20.72 -11.90
N SER A 400 -5.90 -21.94 -12.01
CA SER A 400 -5.23 -22.61 -10.90
C SER A 400 -3.77 -22.16 -10.84
N ALA A 401 -3.31 -21.79 -9.64
CA ALA A 401 -1.92 -21.42 -9.38
C ALA A 401 -0.98 -22.64 -9.40
#